data_AF-A0A1F6DX06-F1
#
_entry.id   AF-A0A1F6DX06-F1
#
_cell.length_a   1.000
_cell.length_b   1.000
_cell.length_c   1.000
_cell.angle_alpha   90.00
_cell.angle_beta   90.00
_cell.angle_gamma   90.00
#
_symmetry.space_group_name_H-M   'P 1'
#
loop_
_entity.id
_entity.type
_entity.pdbx_description
1 polymer ?
#
loop_
_entity_poly.entity_id
_entity_poly.type
_entity_poly.pdbx_seq_one_letter_code
_entity_poly.pdbx_strand_id
1 'polypeptide(L)'
;MNIRTNPQITIGVCALLFACILVYASIEYTAIAQERAALFFSSTLRENNIVETVFVEGVRYEVVDGTIVSEHWRPSSFDRYRALRVAYALALAKRSPLLGISGVDPDSLEKSVSELASSTRALADVQKDPRDVALVRDSLYPLDFLNKLASQERVRQRFISSGSNADERGYELSIKKTIDAGQADAERFARSLKEEAGDASFRFATLGGMITRDTLLSSARTVVLRFKELNGLAHTRERCLDGIISLCDIRDVIRTVPEPVEPIGDAPFVTLRTGADLDLAKNNVRPVLSKSVCLAEEPGPYVFAYGNPRGVSLMPLRYIRELYFRPTEHFGSAMQYMRNELRIDYAPVNPIEFYQCPDVLSDIGGVYAILGTVRFAQSHPYAPEERTRLLSSTTYRDSDAIAYLRAAATEVNSDGFAGSDATLKDLETVLNMWRERNGGLDALVSLIVSVNNQDMKLSARGVPFDLRAHTLILTHSAFPSLFLALSPRTGVSPITLRETTATDATAIHADVIPYTELARTVPREKIVHDLDAFLLFEGIKIP
;
A
#
# COMPACT_ATOMS: atom_id res chain seq x y z
N MET A 1 -42.76 -70.85 20.82
CA MET A 1 -42.53 -70.23 19.50
C MET A 1 -41.28 -69.34 19.64
N ASN A 2 -40.10 -69.88 19.34
CA ASN A 2 -38.83 -69.17 19.53
C ASN A 2 -38.56 -68.31 18.28
N ILE A 3 -38.76 -67.01 18.38
CA ILE A 3 -38.38 -66.07 17.33
C ILE A 3 -36.86 -65.93 17.39
N ARG A 4 -36.15 -66.60 16.48
CA ARG A 4 -34.73 -66.32 16.22
C ARG A 4 -34.65 -64.92 15.61
N THR A 5 -34.29 -63.93 16.43
CA THR A 5 -33.88 -62.61 15.92
C THR A 5 -32.55 -62.77 15.20
N ASN A 6 -32.53 -62.40 13.92
CA ASN A 6 -31.35 -62.49 13.08
C ASN A 6 -30.34 -61.40 13.51
N PRO A 7 -29.16 -61.76 14.07
CA PRO A 7 -28.23 -60.79 14.66
C PRO A 7 -27.72 -59.74 13.66
N GLN A 8 -27.73 -60.05 12.35
CA GLN A 8 -27.40 -59.09 11.30
C GLN A 8 -28.42 -57.95 11.17
N ILE A 9 -29.71 -58.21 11.43
CA ILE A 9 -30.77 -57.19 11.41
C ILE A 9 -30.62 -56.27 12.64
N THR A 10 -30.32 -56.83 13.80
CA THR A 10 -30.13 -56.07 15.04
C THR A 10 -28.90 -55.15 14.96
N ILE A 11 -27.79 -55.63 14.39
CA ILE A 11 -26.58 -54.82 14.16
C ILE A 11 -26.85 -53.69 13.15
N GLY A 12 -27.57 -53.98 12.07
CA GLY A 12 -27.95 -52.97 11.07
C GLY A 12 -28.83 -51.86 11.64
N VAL A 13 -29.83 -52.20 12.46
CA VAL A 13 -30.71 -51.21 13.12
C VAL A 13 -29.97 -50.37 14.16
N CYS A 14 -29.07 -50.98 14.94
CA CYS A 14 -28.24 -50.24 15.90
C CYS A 14 -27.26 -49.28 15.21
N ALA A 15 -26.64 -49.69 14.08
CA ALA A 15 -25.76 -48.82 13.30
C ALA A 15 -26.51 -47.63 12.69
N LEU A 16 -27.73 -47.85 12.21
CA LEU A 16 -28.59 -46.79 11.66
C LEU A 16 -29.05 -45.82 12.74
N LEU A 17 -29.45 -46.32 13.93
CA LEU A 17 -29.78 -45.49 15.09
C LEU A 17 -28.58 -44.67 15.57
N PHE A 18 -27.39 -45.26 15.63
CA PHE A 18 -26.17 -44.55 16.01
C PHE A 18 -25.81 -43.46 14.98
N ALA A 19 -25.93 -43.75 13.67
CA ALA A 19 -25.75 -42.75 12.62
C ALA A 19 -26.78 -41.61 12.72
N CYS A 20 -28.05 -41.91 12.98
CA CYS A 20 -29.09 -40.89 13.20
C CYS A 20 -28.81 -40.04 14.44
N ILE A 21 -28.34 -40.63 15.55
CA ILE A 21 -27.95 -39.90 16.77
C ILE A 21 -26.76 -38.97 16.48
N LEU A 22 -25.75 -39.45 15.75
CA LEU A 22 -24.59 -38.62 15.37
C LEU A 22 -24.99 -37.46 14.45
N VAL A 23 -25.86 -37.71 13.46
CA VAL A 23 -26.39 -36.66 12.58
C VAL A 23 -27.21 -35.66 13.38
N TYR A 24 -28.10 -36.13 14.26
CA TYR A 24 -28.93 -35.26 15.10
C TYR A 24 -28.07 -34.41 16.06
N ALA A 25 -27.12 -35.03 16.76
CA ALA A 25 -26.18 -34.33 17.63
C ALA A 25 -25.32 -33.31 16.85
N SER A 26 -24.93 -33.63 15.61
CA SER A 26 -24.24 -32.69 14.73
C SER A 26 -25.13 -31.50 14.36
N ILE A 27 -26.40 -31.73 14.03
CA ILE A 27 -27.36 -30.67 13.69
C ILE A 27 -27.58 -29.76 14.90
N GLU A 28 -27.87 -30.32 16.08
CA GLU A 28 -28.04 -29.53 17.31
C GLU A 28 -26.78 -28.73 17.66
N TYR A 29 -25.60 -29.34 17.56
CA TYR A 29 -24.33 -28.65 17.81
C TYR A 29 -24.15 -27.47 16.85
N THR A 30 -24.43 -27.65 15.55
CA THR A 30 -24.34 -26.56 14.57
C THR A 30 -25.35 -25.45 14.82
N ALA A 31 -26.59 -25.78 15.21
CA ALA A 31 -27.62 -24.80 15.52
C ALA A 31 -27.24 -23.95 16.74
N ILE A 32 -26.74 -24.57 17.82
CA ILE A 32 -26.26 -23.87 19.02
C ILE A 32 -25.07 -22.97 18.68
N ALA A 33 -24.13 -23.46 17.86
CA ALA A 33 -22.98 -22.67 17.43
C ALA A 33 -23.41 -21.44 16.60
N GLN A 34 -24.33 -21.61 15.66
CA GLN A 34 -24.88 -20.51 14.84
C GLN A 34 -25.62 -19.48 15.69
N GLU A 35 -26.39 -19.89 16.69
CA GLU A 35 -27.09 -18.97 17.59
C GLU A 35 -26.09 -18.15 18.42
N ARG A 36 -25.05 -18.79 18.97
CA ARG A 36 -23.97 -18.09 19.68
C ARG A 36 -23.22 -17.11 18.78
N ALA A 37 -22.91 -17.51 17.54
CA ALA A 37 -22.27 -16.65 16.57
C ALA A 37 -23.15 -15.46 16.16
N ALA A 38 -24.46 -15.69 15.96
CA ALA A 38 -25.42 -14.62 15.69
C ALA A 38 -25.50 -13.61 16.84
N LEU A 39 -25.50 -14.08 18.10
CA LEU A 39 -25.46 -13.20 19.28
C LEU A 39 -24.16 -12.39 19.33
N PHE A 40 -23.01 -13.01 19.05
CA PHE A 40 -21.73 -12.33 18.97
C PHE A 40 -21.75 -11.23 17.90
N PHE A 41 -22.07 -11.57 16.65
CA PHE A 41 -22.12 -10.59 15.56
C PHE A 41 -23.11 -9.46 15.85
N SER A 42 -24.30 -9.78 16.38
CA SER A 42 -25.28 -8.79 16.80
C SER A 42 -24.72 -7.82 17.85
N SER A 43 -24.09 -8.32 18.92
CA SER A 43 -23.51 -7.46 19.97
C SER A 43 -22.39 -6.59 19.41
N THR A 44 -21.50 -7.17 18.62
CA THR A 44 -20.36 -6.45 18.05
C THR A 44 -20.78 -5.36 17.06
N LEU A 45 -21.78 -5.64 16.21
CA LEU A 45 -22.34 -4.63 15.30
C LEU A 45 -23.02 -3.49 16.08
N ARG A 46 -23.76 -3.82 17.15
CA ARG A 46 -24.41 -2.85 18.03
C ARG A 46 -23.41 -1.95 18.77
N GLU A 47 -22.38 -2.54 19.38
CA GLU A 47 -21.35 -1.81 20.13
C GLU A 47 -20.55 -0.84 19.28
N ASN A 48 -20.58 -1.01 17.96
CA ASN A 48 -19.81 -0.22 17.00
C ASN A 48 -20.69 0.62 16.06
N ASN A 49 -21.98 0.76 16.39
CA ASN A 49 -23.00 1.51 15.65
C ASN A 49 -22.96 1.21 14.14
N ILE A 50 -22.96 -0.08 13.80
CA ILE A 50 -22.86 -0.53 12.41
C ILE A 50 -24.27 -0.72 11.85
N VAL A 51 -24.53 0.04 10.79
CA VAL A 51 -25.72 -0.07 9.95
C VAL A 51 -25.32 -0.59 8.58
N GLU A 52 -25.96 -1.67 8.13
CA GLU A 52 -25.65 -2.32 6.85
C GLU A 52 -26.92 -2.83 6.16
N THR A 53 -26.96 -2.68 4.83
CA THR A 53 -27.91 -3.42 4.00
C THR A 53 -27.19 -4.62 3.39
N VAL A 54 -27.74 -5.82 3.60
CA VAL A 54 -27.14 -7.06 3.09
C VAL A 54 -28.17 -7.89 2.31
N PHE A 55 -27.65 -8.70 1.38
CA PHE A 55 -28.47 -9.60 0.57
C PHE A 55 -28.01 -11.03 0.78
N VAL A 56 -28.91 -11.87 1.29
CA VAL A 56 -28.66 -13.30 1.49
C VAL A 56 -29.61 -14.06 0.58
N GLU A 57 -29.05 -14.75 -0.42
CA GLU A 57 -29.84 -15.51 -1.41
C GLU A 57 -30.90 -14.65 -2.13
N GLY A 58 -30.57 -13.38 -2.37
CA GLY A 58 -31.46 -12.42 -3.02
C GLY A 58 -32.48 -11.75 -2.09
N VAL A 59 -32.59 -12.18 -0.82
CA VAL A 59 -33.44 -11.52 0.18
C VAL A 59 -32.68 -10.37 0.83
N ARG A 60 -33.29 -9.18 0.83
CA ARG A 60 -32.75 -7.97 1.46
C ARG A 60 -33.00 -7.98 2.97
N TYR A 61 -31.95 -7.72 3.73
CA TYR A 61 -32.00 -7.48 5.16
C TYR A 61 -31.36 -6.14 5.48
N GLU A 62 -31.99 -5.35 6.32
CA GLU A 62 -31.39 -4.16 6.91
C GLU A 62 -30.94 -4.51 8.31
N VAL A 63 -29.67 -4.31 8.61
CA VAL A 63 -29.08 -4.56 9.92
C VAL A 63 -28.78 -3.21 10.55
N VAL A 64 -29.52 -2.85 11.58
CA VAL A 64 -29.36 -1.59 12.33
C VAL A 64 -28.88 -1.95 13.73
N ASP A 65 -27.65 -1.57 14.05
CA ASP A 65 -27.02 -1.80 15.36
C ASP A 65 -27.19 -3.26 15.84
N GLY A 66 -26.88 -4.19 14.94
CA GLY A 66 -26.96 -5.63 15.21
C GLY A 66 -28.37 -6.21 15.28
N THR A 67 -29.41 -5.43 14.98
CA THR A 67 -30.80 -5.89 14.87
C THR A 67 -31.20 -6.00 13.41
N ILE A 68 -31.86 -7.09 13.03
CA ILE A 68 -32.36 -7.27 11.66
C ILE A 68 -33.75 -6.65 11.56
N VAL A 69 -33.89 -5.71 10.64
CA VAL A 69 -35.15 -5.18 10.13
C VAL A 69 -35.37 -5.83 8.75
N SER A 70 -36.44 -6.60 8.61
CA SER A 70 -36.82 -7.23 7.34
C SER A 70 -38.28 -6.98 7.03
N GLU A 71 -38.63 -6.92 5.74
CA GLU A 71 -40.04 -6.85 5.29
C GLU A 71 -40.86 -8.08 5.72
N HIS A 72 -40.19 -9.21 6.03
CA HIS A 72 -40.81 -10.42 6.55
C HIS A 72 -40.80 -10.41 8.08
N TRP A 73 -41.95 -10.68 8.72
CA TRP A 73 -42.17 -10.36 10.14
C TRP A 73 -41.17 -11.03 11.10
N ARG A 74 -40.59 -12.20 10.81
CA ARG A 74 -39.51 -12.79 11.64
C ARG A 74 -38.58 -13.71 10.82
N PRO A 75 -37.31 -13.34 10.58
CA PRO A 75 -36.35 -14.24 9.92
C PRO A 75 -36.10 -15.48 10.78
N SER A 76 -35.86 -16.63 10.14
CA SER A 76 -35.48 -17.86 10.84
C SER A 76 -34.15 -17.66 11.59
N SER A 77 -33.85 -18.49 12.60
CA SER A 77 -32.55 -18.42 13.29
C SER A 77 -31.36 -18.57 12.33
N PHE A 78 -31.53 -19.38 11.27
CA PHE A 78 -30.53 -19.57 10.23
C PHE A 78 -30.35 -18.33 9.35
N ASP A 79 -31.44 -17.72 8.89
CA ASP A 79 -31.39 -16.48 8.10
C ASP A 79 -30.82 -15.31 8.92
N ARG A 80 -31.19 -15.26 10.21
CA ARG A 80 -30.65 -14.29 11.15
C ARG A 80 -29.14 -14.42 11.29
N TYR A 81 -28.63 -15.63 11.50
CA TYR A 81 -27.20 -15.89 11.54
C TYR A 81 -26.52 -15.43 10.25
N ARG A 82 -27.05 -15.81 9.08
CA ARG A 82 -26.45 -15.48 7.78
C ARG A 82 -26.42 -13.98 7.52
N ALA A 83 -27.51 -13.26 7.77
CA ALA A 83 -27.58 -11.83 7.57
C ALA A 83 -26.59 -11.09 8.49
N LEU A 84 -26.55 -11.43 9.78
CA LEU A 84 -25.59 -10.82 10.73
C LEU A 84 -24.14 -11.13 10.39
N ARG A 85 -23.84 -12.37 9.95
CA ARG A 85 -22.51 -12.76 9.49
C ARG A 85 -22.07 -11.94 8.27
N VAL A 86 -22.94 -11.79 7.25
CA VAL A 86 -22.62 -10.99 6.06
C VAL A 86 -22.43 -9.52 6.43
N ALA A 87 -23.26 -8.97 7.32
CA ALA A 87 -23.11 -7.59 7.80
C ALA A 87 -21.79 -7.39 8.54
N TYR A 88 -21.40 -8.36 9.38
CA TYR A 88 -20.11 -8.35 10.05
C TYR A 88 -18.93 -8.47 9.06
N ALA A 89 -19.01 -9.35 8.06
CA ALA A 89 -18.01 -9.47 7.00
C ALA A 89 -17.89 -8.18 6.17
N LEU A 90 -19.02 -7.52 5.89
CA LEU A 90 -19.09 -6.25 5.18
C LEU A 90 -18.41 -5.13 5.98
N ALA A 91 -18.69 -5.07 7.29
CA ALA A 91 -18.01 -4.15 8.20
C ALA A 91 -16.50 -4.39 8.23
N LEU A 92 -16.04 -5.64 8.27
CA LEU A 92 -14.61 -5.99 8.17
C LEU A 92 -14.01 -5.54 6.83
N ALA A 93 -14.70 -5.74 5.70
CA ALA A 93 -14.24 -5.34 4.39
C ALA A 93 -14.10 -3.81 4.23
N LYS A 94 -14.95 -3.04 4.92
CA LYS A 94 -14.89 -1.57 4.98
C LYS A 94 -13.81 -1.09 5.95
N ARG A 95 -13.81 -1.59 7.19
CA ARG A 95 -13.03 -1.04 8.31
C ARG A 95 -11.66 -1.67 8.50
N SER A 96 -11.44 -2.92 8.10
CA SER A 96 -10.16 -3.64 8.28
C SER A 96 -9.89 -4.62 7.12
N PRO A 97 -9.77 -4.15 5.87
CA PRO A 97 -9.53 -5.04 4.74
C PRO A 97 -8.14 -5.69 4.81
N LEU A 98 -8.07 -7.00 4.59
CA LEU A 98 -6.79 -7.69 4.37
C LEU A 98 -6.30 -7.34 2.97
N LEU A 99 -5.04 -6.89 2.86
CA LEU A 99 -4.46 -6.43 1.59
C LEU A 99 -5.33 -5.34 0.90
N GLY A 100 -6.06 -4.53 1.67
CA GLY A 100 -6.74 -3.36 1.14
C GLY A 100 -5.71 -2.38 0.55
N ILE A 101 -6.05 -1.77 -0.58
CA ILE A 101 -5.27 -0.70 -1.22
C ILE A 101 -6.14 0.55 -1.34
N SER A 102 -6.62 1.03 -0.20
CA SER A 102 -7.56 2.15 -0.18
C SER A 102 -6.94 3.39 -0.83
N GLY A 103 -7.70 4.06 -1.70
CA GLY A 103 -7.21 5.22 -2.47
C GLY A 103 -6.42 4.89 -3.73
N VAL A 104 -6.35 3.62 -4.13
CA VAL A 104 -5.84 3.15 -5.43
C VAL A 104 -7.00 2.76 -6.33
N ASP A 105 -6.96 3.15 -7.60
CA ASP A 105 -7.90 2.68 -8.61
C ASP A 105 -7.44 1.30 -9.14
N PRO A 106 -8.24 0.22 -8.96
CA PRO A 106 -7.85 -1.11 -9.41
C PRO A 106 -7.66 -1.20 -10.94
N ASP A 107 -8.39 -0.41 -11.73
CA ASP A 107 -8.26 -0.42 -13.20
C ASP A 107 -6.96 0.27 -13.63
N SER A 108 -6.61 1.38 -12.96
CA SER A 108 -5.31 2.06 -13.11
C SER A 108 -4.16 1.11 -12.76
N LEU A 109 -4.24 0.43 -11.61
CA LEU A 109 -3.22 -0.51 -11.17
C LEU A 109 -3.05 -1.68 -12.16
N GLU A 110 -4.14 -2.30 -12.61
CA GLU A 110 -4.08 -3.41 -13.59
C GLU A 110 -3.41 -2.97 -14.89
N LYS A 111 -3.72 -1.77 -15.38
CA LYS A 111 -3.05 -1.20 -16.55
C LYS A 111 -1.55 -1.01 -16.31
N SER A 112 -1.17 -0.36 -15.20
CA SER A 112 0.23 -0.12 -14.86
C SER A 112 1.02 -1.42 -14.70
N VAL A 113 0.40 -2.48 -14.16
CA VAL A 113 1.04 -3.80 -14.01
C VAL A 113 1.22 -4.47 -15.38
N SER A 114 0.29 -4.30 -16.31
CA SER A 114 0.44 -4.80 -17.69
C SER A 114 1.61 -4.10 -18.42
N GLU A 115 1.74 -2.79 -18.23
CA GLU A 115 2.86 -2.00 -18.74
C GLU A 115 4.18 -2.42 -18.07
N LEU A 116 4.18 -2.68 -16.75
CA LEU A 116 5.33 -3.21 -16.02
C LEU A 116 5.75 -4.57 -16.58
N ALA A 117 4.82 -5.50 -16.76
CA ALA A 117 5.12 -6.81 -17.34
C ALA A 117 5.75 -6.69 -18.74
N SER A 118 5.31 -5.73 -19.55
CA SER A 118 5.88 -5.48 -20.88
C SER A 118 7.29 -4.88 -20.79
N SER A 119 7.50 -3.91 -19.90
CA SER A 119 8.80 -3.31 -19.63
C SER A 119 9.80 -4.33 -19.06
N THR A 120 9.36 -5.22 -18.17
CA THR A 120 10.19 -6.31 -17.61
C THR A 120 10.64 -7.29 -18.68
N ARG A 121 9.78 -7.65 -19.64
CA ARG A 121 10.19 -8.49 -20.77
C ARG A 121 11.26 -7.80 -21.63
N ALA A 122 11.07 -6.52 -21.93
CA ALA A 122 12.06 -5.76 -22.68
C ALA A 122 13.41 -5.66 -21.94
N LEU A 123 13.40 -5.46 -20.61
CA LEU A 123 14.62 -5.50 -19.79
C LEU A 123 15.29 -6.88 -19.82
N ALA A 124 14.49 -7.95 -19.80
CA ALA A 124 15.00 -9.31 -19.91
C ALA A 124 15.65 -9.56 -21.27
N ASP A 125 15.08 -9.05 -22.36
CA ASP A 125 15.61 -9.18 -23.72
C ASP A 125 16.97 -8.46 -23.93
N VAL A 126 17.30 -7.50 -23.06
CA VAL A 126 18.61 -6.81 -23.06
C VAL A 126 19.68 -7.64 -22.34
N GLN A 127 19.31 -8.63 -21.53
CA GLN A 127 20.27 -9.48 -20.82
C GLN A 127 21.02 -10.40 -21.79
N LYS A 128 22.30 -10.64 -21.50
CA LYS A 128 23.17 -11.46 -22.36
C LYS A 128 23.14 -12.94 -22.00
N ASP A 129 22.99 -13.25 -20.71
CA ASP A 129 23.02 -14.62 -20.20
C ASP A 129 21.60 -15.14 -19.95
N PRO A 130 21.28 -16.40 -20.32
CA PRO A 130 19.95 -16.99 -20.09
C PRO A 130 19.50 -16.99 -18.62
N ARG A 131 20.43 -17.07 -17.66
CA ARG A 131 20.14 -16.96 -16.23
C ARG A 131 19.62 -15.57 -15.90
N ASP A 132 20.31 -14.53 -16.36
CA ASP A 132 19.94 -13.14 -16.13
C ASP A 132 18.60 -12.80 -16.79
N VAL A 133 18.35 -13.34 -17.99
CA VAL A 133 17.03 -13.25 -18.66
C VAL A 133 15.94 -13.81 -17.75
N ALA A 134 16.14 -15.00 -17.19
CA ALA A 134 15.16 -15.64 -16.30
C ALA A 134 14.98 -14.84 -15.01
N LEU A 135 16.06 -14.36 -14.39
CA LEU A 135 16.01 -13.56 -13.17
C LEU A 135 15.21 -12.26 -13.37
N VAL A 136 15.50 -11.52 -14.44
CA VAL A 136 14.79 -10.27 -14.73
C VAL A 136 13.33 -10.55 -15.07
N ARG A 137 13.07 -11.49 -15.99
CA ARG A 137 11.71 -11.78 -16.46
C ARG A 137 10.82 -12.33 -15.36
N ASP A 138 11.36 -13.23 -14.55
CA ASP A 138 10.56 -14.10 -13.69
C ASP A 138 10.60 -13.66 -12.23
N SER A 139 11.57 -12.86 -11.79
CA SER A 139 11.78 -12.52 -10.38
C SER A 139 11.90 -11.03 -10.04
N LEU A 140 12.16 -10.13 -11.00
CA LEU A 140 12.47 -8.72 -10.68
C LEU A 140 11.32 -8.00 -9.97
N TYR A 141 10.08 -8.24 -10.42
CA TYR A 141 8.87 -7.61 -9.87
C TYR A 141 7.77 -8.64 -9.58
N PRO A 142 6.92 -8.41 -8.57
CA PRO A 142 5.86 -9.34 -8.17
C PRO A 142 4.59 -9.19 -9.03
N LEU A 143 4.71 -9.52 -10.32
CA LEU A 143 3.67 -9.25 -11.31
C LEU A 143 2.36 -10.03 -11.04
N ASP A 144 2.42 -11.28 -10.56
CA ASP A 144 1.19 -12.03 -10.29
C ASP A 144 0.50 -11.48 -9.05
N PHE A 145 1.26 -11.22 -7.98
CA PHE A 145 0.72 -10.57 -6.77
C PHE A 145 0.02 -9.24 -7.10
N LEU A 146 0.68 -8.33 -7.83
CA LEU A 146 0.10 -7.02 -8.14
C LEU A 146 -1.16 -7.13 -9.01
N ASN A 147 -1.22 -8.06 -9.96
CA ASN A 147 -2.43 -8.33 -10.75
C ASN A 147 -3.56 -8.89 -9.88
N LYS A 148 -3.27 -9.84 -8.98
CA LYS A 148 -4.27 -10.39 -8.06
C LYS A 148 -4.76 -9.34 -7.07
N LEU A 149 -3.88 -8.46 -6.61
CA LEU A 149 -4.19 -7.36 -5.70
C LEU A 149 -5.20 -6.38 -6.34
N ALA A 150 -4.99 -5.98 -7.59
CA ALA A 150 -5.95 -5.16 -8.34
C ALA A 150 -7.32 -5.86 -8.47
N SER A 151 -7.31 -7.14 -8.85
CA SER A 151 -8.54 -7.94 -8.95
C SER A 151 -9.26 -8.09 -7.60
N GLN A 152 -8.53 -8.29 -6.51
CA GLN A 152 -9.07 -8.43 -5.16
C GLN A 152 -9.74 -7.13 -4.72
N GLU A 153 -9.10 -5.98 -4.95
CA GLU A 153 -9.68 -4.68 -4.61
C GLU A 153 -10.99 -4.43 -5.38
N ARG A 154 -11.06 -4.78 -6.66
CA ARG A 154 -12.30 -4.71 -7.46
C ARG A 154 -13.42 -5.60 -6.90
N VAL A 155 -13.08 -6.79 -6.41
CA VAL A 155 -14.05 -7.69 -5.77
C VAL A 155 -14.48 -7.15 -4.40
N ARG A 156 -13.55 -6.58 -3.63
CA ARG A 156 -13.86 -5.90 -2.35
C ARG A 156 -14.83 -4.75 -2.56
N GLN A 157 -14.56 -3.86 -3.52
CA GLN A 157 -15.43 -2.72 -3.83
C GLN A 157 -16.83 -3.16 -4.27
N ARG A 158 -16.93 -4.23 -5.05
CA ARG A 158 -18.22 -4.86 -5.39
C ARG A 158 -18.95 -5.37 -4.16
N PHE A 159 -18.29 -6.14 -3.30
CA PHE A 159 -18.90 -6.62 -2.06
C PHE A 159 -19.37 -5.47 -1.17
N ILE A 160 -18.55 -4.42 -1.04
CA ILE A 160 -18.92 -3.20 -0.28
C ILE A 160 -20.18 -2.53 -0.85
N SER A 161 -20.32 -2.52 -2.17
CA SER A 161 -21.48 -1.90 -2.84
C SER A 161 -22.74 -2.77 -2.82
N SER A 162 -22.60 -4.10 -2.91
CA SER A 162 -23.73 -5.00 -3.06
C SER A 162 -24.23 -5.54 -1.72
N GLY A 163 -23.36 -5.66 -0.72
CA GLY A 163 -23.66 -6.33 0.55
C GLY A 163 -24.09 -7.79 0.38
N SER A 164 -23.77 -8.43 -0.76
CA SER A 164 -24.29 -9.75 -1.10
C SER A 164 -23.42 -10.88 -0.54
N ASN A 165 -24.05 -11.97 -0.11
CA ASN A 165 -23.34 -13.17 0.34
C ASN A 165 -22.57 -13.89 -0.78
N ALA A 166 -22.90 -13.63 -2.05
CA ALA A 166 -22.17 -14.18 -3.19
C ALA A 166 -20.86 -13.41 -3.43
N ASP A 167 -20.91 -12.08 -3.37
CA ASP A 167 -19.73 -11.22 -3.55
C ASP A 167 -18.76 -11.34 -2.36
N GLU A 168 -19.29 -11.53 -1.15
CA GLU A 168 -18.49 -11.86 0.04
C GLU A 168 -17.60 -13.10 -0.19
N ARG A 169 -18.19 -14.24 -0.59
CA ARG A 169 -17.42 -15.46 -0.88
C ARG A 169 -16.40 -15.23 -1.99
N GLY A 170 -16.76 -14.43 -3.00
CA GLY A 170 -15.84 -14.00 -4.04
C GLY A 170 -14.65 -13.22 -3.48
N TYR A 171 -14.92 -12.33 -2.53
CA TYR A 171 -13.89 -11.53 -1.85
C TYR A 171 -12.96 -12.40 -1.01
N GLU A 172 -13.49 -13.29 -0.16
CA GLU A 172 -12.69 -14.23 0.64
C GLU A 172 -11.78 -15.11 -0.22
N LEU A 173 -12.31 -15.65 -1.34
CA LEU A 173 -11.52 -16.42 -2.28
C LEU A 173 -10.44 -15.58 -2.96
N SER A 174 -10.74 -14.31 -3.28
CA SER A 174 -9.76 -13.41 -3.89
C SER A 174 -8.61 -13.08 -2.93
N ILE A 175 -8.87 -12.89 -1.64
CA ILE A 175 -7.83 -12.67 -0.62
C ILE A 175 -6.84 -13.84 -0.61
N LYS A 176 -7.34 -15.08 -0.54
CA LYS A 176 -6.49 -16.29 -0.53
C LYS A 176 -5.60 -16.35 -1.77
N LYS A 177 -6.17 -16.17 -2.96
CA LYS A 177 -5.43 -16.17 -4.23
C LYS A 177 -4.34 -15.09 -4.27
N THR A 178 -4.63 -13.89 -3.76
CA THR A 178 -3.65 -12.80 -3.70
C THR A 178 -2.51 -13.12 -2.73
N ILE A 179 -2.83 -13.69 -1.56
CA ILE A 179 -1.81 -14.11 -0.57
C ILE A 179 -0.91 -15.19 -1.16
N ASP A 180 -1.49 -16.21 -1.81
CA ASP A 180 -0.72 -17.31 -2.42
C ASP A 180 0.22 -16.79 -3.52
N ALA A 181 -0.26 -15.88 -4.38
CA ALA A 181 0.55 -15.22 -5.40
C ALA A 181 1.68 -14.38 -4.78
N GLY A 182 1.35 -13.60 -3.74
CA GLY A 182 2.32 -12.81 -2.98
C GLY A 182 3.41 -13.66 -2.33
N GLN A 183 3.05 -14.79 -1.73
CA GLN A 183 4.02 -15.71 -1.15
C GLN A 183 4.94 -16.29 -2.24
N ALA A 184 4.39 -16.74 -3.36
CA ALA A 184 5.16 -17.33 -4.45
C ALA A 184 6.14 -16.32 -5.07
N ASP A 185 5.69 -15.09 -5.34
CA ASP A 185 6.52 -14.01 -5.87
C ASP A 185 7.59 -13.58 -4.86
N ALA A 186 7.24 -13.44 -3.58
CA ALA A 186 8.18 -13.08 -2.52
C ALA A 186 9.28 -14.14 -2.32
N GLU A 187 8.91 -15.42 -2.32
CA GLU A 187 9.88 -16.53 -2.21
C GLU A 187 10.83 -16.56 -3.41
N ARG A 188 10.30 -16.27 -4.61
CA ARG A 188 11.10 -16.21 -5.83
C ARG A 188 12.06 -15.02 -5.80
N PHE A 189 11.56 -13.83 -5.48
CA PHE A 189 12.39 -12.63 -5.33
C PHE A 189 13.47 -12.83 -4.27
N ALA A 190 13.14 -13.37 -3.08
CA ALA A 190 14.11 -13.58 -2.01
C ALA A 190 15.23 -14.56 -2.41
N ARG A 191 14.93 -15.59 -3.22
CA ARG A 191 15.95 -16.49 -3.77
C ARG A 191 16.86 -15.77 -4.77
N SER A 192 16.27 -15.04 -5.72
CA SER A 192 17.01 -14.27 -6.73
C SER A 192 17.87 -13.17 -6.10
N LEU A 193 17.36 -12.45 -5.11
CA LEU A 193 18.12 -11.46 -4.35
C LEU A 193 19.30 -12.10 -3.62
N LYS A 194 19.11 -13.27 -3.00
CA LYS A 194 20.21 -13.98 -2.34
C LYS A 194 21.30 -14.41 -3.33
N GLU A 195 20.91 -14.87 -4.51
CA GLU A 195 21.84 -15.24 -5.58
C GLU A 195 22.62 -14.03 -6.08
N GLU A 196 21.94 -12.93 -6.39
CA GLU A 196 22.57 -11.72 -6.94
C GLU A 196 23.40 -10.94 -5.92
N ALA A 197 22.97 -10.90 -4.65
CA ALA A 197 23.74 -10.27 -3.59
C ALA A 197 25.08 -10.98 -3.33
N GLY A 198 25.20 -12.26 -3.70
CA GLY A 198 26.39 -13.06 -3.47
C GLY A 198 26.84 -13.06 -2.00
N ASP A 199 28.14 -13.25 -1.75
CA ASP A 199 28.73 -13.18 -0.40
C ASP A 199 29.50 -11.89 -0.14
N ALA A 200 29.70 -11.06 -1.17
CA ALA A 200 30.42 -9.80 -1.05
C ALA A 200 29.60 -8.79 -0.23
N SER A 201 30.25 -8.12 0.72
CA SER A 201 29.61 -7.02 1.43
C SER A 201 29.45 -5.81 0.51
N PHE A 202 28.29 -5.18 0.59
CA PHE A 202 28.02 -3.91 -0.07
C PHE A 202 27.13 -3.05 0.82
N ARG A 203 27.22 -1.74 0.60
CA ARG A 203 26.34 -0.74 1.21
C ARG A 203 26.15 0.43 0.25
N PHE A 204 24.98 1.05 0.28
CA PHE A 204 24.72 2.29 -0.43
C PHE A 204 24.00 3.29 0.46
N ALA A 205 24.40 4.55 0.32
CA ALA A 205 23.88 5.68 1.07
C ALA A 205 22.61 6.23 0.42
N THR A 206 21.62 6.52 1.25
CA THR A 206 20.36 7.19 0.88
C THR A 206 20.05 8.25 1.93
N LEU A 207 19.23 9.26 1.61
CA LEU A 207 18.79 10.25 2.60
C LEU A 207 17.84 9.67 3.67
N GLY A 208 17.43 8.41 3.53
CA GLY A 208 16.70 7.68 4.56
C GLY A 208 17.58 6.86 5.50
N GLY A 209 18.90 6.80 5.24
CA GLY A 209 19.86 5.95 5.96
C GLY A 209 20.63 4.99 5.04
N MET A 210 21.43 4.10 5.63
CA MET A 210 22.27 3.16 4.87
C MET A 210 21.56 1.85 4.58
N ILE A 211 21.60 1.41 3.33
CA ILE A 211 21.13 0.07 2.93
C ILE A 211 22.35 -0.83 2.80
N THR A 212 22.31 -1.98 3.47
CA THR A 212 23.38 -2.98 3.44
C THR A 212 22.87 -4.27 2.81
N ARG A 213 23.80 -5.15 2.43
CA ARG A 213 23.46 -6.51 2.01
C ARG A 213 22.57 -7.23 3.02
N ASP A 214 22.91 -7.15 4.30
CA ASP A 214 22.23 -7.93 5.33
C ASP A 214 20.83 -7.37 5.60
N THR A 215 20.65 -6.05 5.61
CA THR A 215 19.31 -5.44 5.76
C THR A 215 18.40 -5.76 4.58
N LEU A 216 18.94 -5.79 3.34
CA LEU A 216 18.18 -6.21 2.15
C LEU A 216 17.74 -7.68 2.21
N LEU A 217 18.68 -8.59 2.50
CA LEU A 217 18.38 -10.02 2.57
C LEU A 217 17.44 -10.36 3.73
N SER A 218 17.62 -9.71 4.88
CA SER A 218 16.72 -9.83 6.02
C SER A 218 15.32 -9.35 5.65
N SER A 219 15.21 -8.17 5.04
CA SER A 219 13.93 -7.59 4.62
C SER A 219 13.18 -8.49 3.63
N ALA A 220 13.86 -9.04 2.61
CA ALA A 220 13.22 -9.96 1.66
C ALA A 220 12.71 -11.24 2.33
N ARG A 221 13.44 -11.78 3.32
CA ARG A 221 12.94 -12.91 4.13
C ARG A 221 11.73 -12.52 4.96
N THR A 222 11.74 -11.33 5.55
CA THR A 222 10.59 -10.82 6.31
C THR A 222 9.35 -10.68 5.43
N VAL A 223 9.49 -10.23 4.18
CA VAL A 223 8.36 -10.20 3.22
C VAL A 223 7.75 -11.60 3.03
N VAL A 224 8.57 -12.65 2.89
CA VAL A 224 8.08 -14.03 2.81
C VAL A 224 7.33 -14.45 4.08
N LEU A 225 7.88 -14.13 5.25
CA LEU A 225 7.23 -14.45 6.54
C LEU A 225 5.89 -13.72 6.70
N ARG A 226 5.82 -12.47 6.26
CA ARG A 226 4.59 -11.67 6.28
C ARG A 226 3.46 -12.30 5.48
N PHE A 227 3.73 -12.82 4.28
CA PHE A 227 2.69 -13.54 3.52
C PHE A 227 2.23 -14.83 4.22
N LYS A 228 3.13 -15.53 4.93
CA LYS A 228 2.74 -16.69 5.75
C LYS A 228 1.86 -16.29 6.94
N GLU A 229 2.19 -15.18 7.61
CA GLU A 229 1.38 -14.61 8.68
C GLU A 229 0.00 -14.17 8.17
N LEU A 230 -0.05 -13.51 7.00
CA LEU A 230 -1.28 -13.11 6.33
C LEU A 230 -2.18 -14.31 6.00
N ASN A 231 -1.61 -15.41 5.54
CA ASN A 231 -2.39 -16.64 5.29
C ASN A 231 -3.03 -17.16 6.58
N GLY A 232 -2.27 -17.16 7.69
CA GLY A 232 -2.81 -17.50 9.02
C GLY A 232 -3.93 -16.57 9.48
N LEU A 233 -3.78 -15.26 9.26
CA LEU A 233 -4.81 -14.26 9.56
C LEU A 233 -6.06 -14.44 8.69
N ALA A 234 -5.90 -14.68 7.38
CA ALA A 234 -7.01 -14.92 6.47
C ALA A 234 -7.80 -16.18 6.86
N HIS A 235 -7.10 -17.26 7.22
CA HIS A 235 -7.73 -18.48 7.70
C HIS A 235 -8.44 -18.30 9.05
N THR A 236 -7.85 -17.54 9.97
CA THR A 236 -8.46 -17.20 11.27
C THR A 236 -9.75 -16.40 11.06
N ARG A 237 -9.72 -15.41 10.15
CA ARG A 237 -10.88 -14.59 9.81
C ARG A 237 -12.00 -15.39 9.14
N GLU A 238 -11.66 -16.27 8.19
CA GLU A 238 -12.63 -17.20 7.58
C GLU A 238 -13.33 -18.04 8.65
N ARG A 239 -12.57 -18.68 9.54
CA ARG A 239 -13.14 -19.51 10.62
C ARG A 239 -13.97 -18.72 11.63
N CYS A 240 -13.62 -17.46 11.88
CA CYS A 240 -14.46 -16.54 12.65
C CYS A 240 -15.81 -16.32 11.95
N LEU A 241 -15.81 -16.03 10.65
CA LEU A 241 -17.02 -15.84 9.85
C LEU A 241 -17.86 -17.12 9.78
N ASP A 242 -17.25 -18.30 9.76
CA ASP A 242 -17.93 -19.59 9.88
C ASP A 242 -18.55 -19.85 11.27
N GLY A 243 -18.37 -18.96 12.23
CA GLY A 243 -19.03 -18.98 13.54
C GLY A 243 -18.16 -19.43 14.72
N ILE A 244 -16.84 -19.60 14.53
CA ILE A 244 -15.91 -19.90 15.62
C ILE A 244 -15.52 -18.58 16.32
N ILE A 245 -16.42 -18.10 17.17
CA ILE A 245 -16.33 -16.77 17.80
C ILE A 245 -15.04 -16.50 18.58
N SER A 246 -14.38 -17.53 19.12
CA SER A 246 -13.11 -17.38 19.85
C SER A 246 -11.94 -16.95 18.97
N LEU A 247 -12.11 -17.02 17.65
CA LEU A 247 -11.13 -16.59 16.65
C LEU A 247 -11.43 -15.18 16.11
N CYS A 248 -12.55 -14.58 16.49
CA CYS A 248 -12.93 -13.24 16.04
C CYS A 248 -12.17 -12.17 16.85
N ASP A 249 -11.53 -11.23 16.15
CA ASP A 249 -10.93 -10.05 16.77
C ASP A 249 -11.88 -8.85 16.62
N ILE A 250 -12.51 -8.43 17.73
CA ILE A 250 -13.42 -7.28 17.74
C ILE A 250 -12.73 -5.99 17.31
N ARG A 251 -11.40 -5.88 17.46
CA ARG A 251 -10.64 -4.69 17.08
C ARG A 251 -10.66 -4.44 15.58
N ASP A 252 -10.99 -5.45 14.78
CA ASP A 252 -11.07 -5.31 13.32
C ASP A 252 -12.33 -4.58 12.84
N VAL A 253 -13.38 -4.48 13.66
CA VAL A 253 -14.56 -3.69 13.32
C VAL A 253 -14.60 -2.33 14.02
N ILE A 254 -13.65 -2.06 14.92
CA ILE A 254 -13.52 -0.75 15.56
C ILE A 254 -12.94 0.23 14.54
N ARG A 255 -13.64 1.36 14.35
CA ARG A 255 -13.11 2.46 13.53
C ARG A 255 -11.84 3.00 14.19
N THR A 256 -10.71 2.81 13.51
CA THR A 256 -9.42 3.30 14.00
C THR A 256 -9.13 4.65 13.36
N VAL A 257 -8.91 5.68 14.17
CA VAL A 257 -8.46 6.99 13.70
C VAL A 257 -6.94 7.13 13.86
N PRO A 258 -6.25 7.85 12.96
CA PRO A 258 -4.81 8.06 13.10
C PRO A 258 -4.46 8.80 14.39
N GLU A 259 -3.32 8.46 14.99
CA GLU A 259 -2.82 9.13 16.19
C GLU A 259 -2.47 10.60 15.91
N PRO A 260 -2.65 11.50 16.89
CA PRO A 260 -2.25 12.89 16.75
C PRO A 260 -0.77 13.03 16.43
N VAL A 261 -0.45 14.00 15.60
CA VAL A 261 0.92 14.38 15.25
C VAL A 261 1.14 15.81 15.71
N GLU A 262 2.33 16.11 16.21
CA GLU A 262 2.65 17.46 16.65
C GLU A 262 2.51 18.46 15.50
N PRO A 263 1.93 19.65 15.76
CA PRO A 263 1.81 20.69 14.75
C PRO A 263 3.17 21.05 14.17
N ILE A 264 3.22 21.08 12.84
CA ILE A 264 4.42 21.46 12.11
C ILE A 264 4.34 22.95 11.76
N GLY A 265 5.41 23.69 12.06
CA GLY A 265 5.56 25.09 11.63
C GLY A 265 5.69 25.25 10.12
N ASP A 266 5.80 26.51 9.68
CA ASP A 266 6.12 26.81 8.29
C ASP A 266 7.58 26.43 7.99
N ALA A 267 7.81 25.80 6.84
CA ALA A 267 9.15 25.56 6.33
C ALA A 267 9.40 26.38 5.05
N PRO A 268 10.44 27.21 5.02
CA PRO A 268 10.90 27.80 3.77
C PRO A 268 11.39 26.68 2.85
N PHE A 269 11.15 26.83 1.56
CA PHE A 269 11.65 25.93 0.52
C PHE A 269 12.61 26.69 -0.39
N VAL A 270 13.62 25.98 -0.90
CA VAL A 270 14.60 26.59 -1.78
C VAL A 270 14.04 26.69 -3.19
N THR A 271 13.93 27.91 -3.71
CA THR A 271 13.67 28.16 -5.13
C THR A 271 14.97 28.44 -5.86
N LEU A 272 15.42 27.50 -6.68
CA LEU A 272 16.23 27.83 -7.83
C LEU A 272 15.32 28.53 -8.86
N ARG A 273 15.81 29.59 -9.51
CA ARG A 273 15.11 30.17 -10.67
C ARG A 273 15.71 29.53 -11.92
N THR A 274 15.15 28.41 -12.33
CA THR A 274 15.28 27.85 -13.69
C THR A 274 13.97 28.05 -14.47
N GLY A 275 13.98 27.83 -15.79
CA GLY A 275 12.75 27.82 -16.59
C GLY A 275 11.74 26.78 -16.11
N ALA A 276 12.22 25.67 -15.52
CA ALA A 276 11.43 24.57 -14.98
C ALA A 276 10.89 24.82 -13.54
N ASP A 277 11.61 25.57 -12.70
CA ASP A 277 11.21 25.89 -11.32
C ASP A 277 10.09 26.95 -11.24
N LEU A 278 9.93 27.77 -12.28
CA LEU A 278 8.89 28.81 -12.37
C LEU A 278 7.46 28.22 -12.39
N ASP A 279 7.29 26.98 -12.86
CA ASP A 279 6.00 26.28 -12.85
C ASP A 279 5.75 25.51 -11.54
N LEU A 280 6.80 24.99 -10.90
CA LEU A 280 6.70 24.23 -9.64
C LEU A 280 6.21 25.09 -8.46
N ALA A 281 6.62 26.37 -8.43
CA ALA A 281 6.34 27.27 -7.32
C ALA A 281 4.97 27.96 -7.39
N LYS A 282 4.35 28.09 -8.58
CA LYS A 282 3.20 28.99 -8.78
C LYS A 282 1.82 28.35 -8.64
N ASN A 283 1.66 27.04 -8.84
CA ASN A 283 0.32 26.42 -8.93
C ASN A 283 0.15 25.05 -8.25
N ASN A 284 1.13 24.56 -7.48
CA ASN A 284 1.08 23.20 -6.96
C ASN A 284 0.50 23.11 -5.55
N VAL A 285 -0.29 22.07 -5.33
CA VAL A 285 -0.67 21.58 -4.00
C VAL A 285 0.59 21.10 -3.29
N ARG A 286 0.74 21.46 -2.01
CA ARG A 286 1.94 21.17 -1.20
C ARG A 286 1.62 20.31 0.02
N PRO A 287 1.59 18.98 -0.11
CA PRO A 287 1.50 18.08 1.03
C PRO A 287 2.77 18.17 1.89
N VAL A 288 2.61 18.19 3.21
CA VAL A 288 3.70 18.23 4.19
C VAL A 288 3.57 17.07 5.14
N LEU A 289 4.61 16.24 5.23
CA LEU A 289 4.71 15.15 6.18
C LEU A 289 5.56 15.57 7.38
N SER A 290 5.14 15.15 8.57
CA SER A 290 5.90 15.23 9.83
C SER A 290 7.07 14.26 9.87
N LYS A 291 6.93 13.12 9.21
CA LYS A 291 7.91 12.03 9.13
C LYS A 291 7.99 11.53 7.69
N SER A 292 9.20 11.25 7.24
CA SER A 292 9.49 10.67 5.94
C SER A 292 10.46 9.51 6.13
N VAL A 293 10.18 8.40 5.47
CA VAL A 293 11.06 7.22 5.48
C VAL A 293 12.22 7.41 4.51
N CYS A 294 11.99 8.12 3.39
CA CYS A 294 13.02 8.40 2.40
C CYS A 294 13.99 9.52 2.78
N LEU A 295 13.61 10.36 3.74
CA LEU A 295 14.35 11.57 4.15
C LEU A 295 14.61 11.57 5.67
N ALA A 296 14.68 10.41 6.31
CA ALA A 296 14.80 10.30 7.76
C ALA A 296 16.04 10.99 8.34
N GLU A 297 17.10 11.15 7.54
CA GLU A 297 18.35 11.83 7.93
C GLU A 297 18.28 13.35 7.72
N GLU A 298 17.24 13.85 7.04
CA GLU A 298 17.05 15.29 6.82
C GLU A 298 16.20 15.88 7.93
N PRO A 299 16.52 17.10 8.42
CA PRO A 299 15.66 17.75 9.39
C PRO A 299 14.30 18.03 8.76
N GLY A 300 13.21 17.64 9.43
CA GLY A 300 11.84 17.97 9.02
C GLY A 300 11.52 19.48 9.12
N PRO A 301 10.38 19.92 8.55
CA PRO A 301 9.36 19.09 7.91
C PRO A 301 9.59 18.81 6.42
N TYR A 302 8.91 17.78 5.92
CA TYR A 302 9.10 17.24 4.58
C TYR A 302 8.02 17.75 3.63
N VAL A 303 8.38 18.70 2.76
CA VAL A 303 7.45 19.37 1.86
C VAL A 303 7.55 18.77 0.46
N PHE A 304 6.42 18.36 -0.09
CA PHE A 304 6.33 17.80 -1.42
C PHE A 304 5.54 18.71 -2.36
N ALA A 305 5.92 18.73 -3.64
CA ALA A 305 5.05 19.17 -4.72
C ALA A 305 4.30 17.95 -5.26
N TYR A 306 2.97 18.06 -5.32
CA TYR A 306 2.10 17.08 -5.95
C TYR A 306 1.39 17.69 -7.15
N GLY A 307 1.45 17.00 -8.29
CA GLY A 307 0.81 17.42 -9.54
C GLY A 307 1.70 17.18 -10.75
N ASN A 308 1.20 17.55 -11.95
CA ASN A 308 1.96 17.51 -13.19
C ASN A 308 2.51 18.92 -13.49
N PRO A 309 3.70 19.28 -12.98
CA PRO A 309 4.41 20.44 -13.49
C PRO A 309 4.79 20.10 -14.93
N ARG A 310 4.07 20.68 -15.90
CA ARG A 310 4.24 20.51 -17.34
C ARG A 310 5.65 20.02 -17.72
N GLY A 311 5.79 18.70 -17.85
CA GLY A 311 6.96 18.06 -18.45
C GLY A 311 8.26 17.99 -17.65
N VAL A 312 8.34 18.34 -16.35
CA VAL A 312 9.63 18.43 -15.61
C VAL A 312 9.97 17.18 -14.77
N SER A 313 9.05 16.25 -14.55
CA SER A 313 9.35 14.98 -13.87
C SER A 313 8.36 13.89 -14.27
N LEU A 314 8.85 12.65 -14.33
CA LEU A 314 8.04 11.44 -14.48
C LEU A 314 7.34 11.04 -13.16
N MET A 315 7.75 11.65 -12.03
CA MET A 315 7.14 11.42 -10.73
C MET A 315 5.99 12.41 -10.46
N PRO A 316 4.82 11.94 -9.99
CA PRO A 316 3.75 12.83 -9.52
C PRO A 316 4.07 13.51 -8.18
N LEU A 317 5.17 13.10 -7.53
CA LEU A 317 5.62 13.61 -6.24
C LEU A 317 7.09 13.99 -6.31
N ARG A 318 7.43 15.18 -5.81
CA ARG A 318 8.81 15.67 -5.71
C ARG A 318 9.03 16.31 -4.35
N TYR A 319 10.12 15.98 -3.66
CA TYR A 319 10.56 16.74 -2.50
C TYR A 319 11.08 18.12 -2.96
N ILE A 320 10.57 19.20 -2.36
CA ILE A 320 10.83 20.57 -2.85
C ILE A 320 11.46 21.50 -1.82
N ARG A 321 11.68 21.05 -0.59
CA ARG A 321 12.29 21.93 0.41
C ARG A 321 13.76 22.20 0.11
N GLU A 322 14.48 21.20 -0.37
CA GLU A 322 15.87 21.28 -0.77
C GLU A 322 16.06 20.49 -2.08
N LEU A 323 17.04 20.88 -2.89
CA LEU A 323 17.49 20.10 -4.04
C LEU A 323 18.80 19.42 -3.71
N TYR A 324 18.97 18.18 -4.16
CA TYR A 324 20.19 17.42 -3.93
C TYR A 324 20.91 17.13 -5.23
N PHE A 325 22.23 17.07 -5.14
CA PHE A 325 23.12 16.86 -6.27
C PHE A 325 24.17 15.82 -5.92
N ARG A 326 24.56 15.02 -6.91
CA ARG A 326 25.68 14.09 -6.82
C ARG A 326 26.79 14.54 -7.75
N PRO A 327 28.05 14.68 -7.28
CA PRO A 327 29.18 14.95 -8.16
C PRO A 327 29.33 13.82 -9.18
N THR A 328 29.47 14.13 -10.47
CA THR A 328 29.55 13.08 -11.51
C THR A 328 30.92 12.42 -11.61
N GLU A 329 31.93 12.96 -10.92
CA GLU A 329 33.32 12.49 -10.94
C GLU A 329 33.52 11.08 -10.37
N HIS A 330 32.72 10.67 -9.39
CA HIS A 330 33.04 9.51 -8.55
C HIS A 330 32.12 8.29 -8.75
N PHE A 331 31.15 8.32 -9.68
CA PHE A 331 30.03 7.34 -9.65
C PHE A 331 29.72 6.67 -10.99
N GLY A 332 30.12 5.41 -11.15
CA GLY A 332 29.63 4.53 -12.23
C GLY A 332 29.84 5.06 -13.66
N SER A 333 29.47 4.26 -14.65
CA SER A 333 29.66 4.60 -16.06
C SER A 333 28.70 5.69 -16.55
N ALA A 334 27.45 5.69 -16.08
CA ALA A 334 26.45 6.67 -16.50
C ALA A 334 26.80 8.10 -16.05
N MET A 335 27.25 8.32 -14.80
CA MET A 335 27.66 9.68 -14.38
C MET A 335 28.96 10.10 -15.05
N GLN A 336 29.90 9.18 -15.27
CA GLN A 336 31.10 9.47 -16.05
C GLN A 336 30.76 9.90 -17.49
N TYR A 337 29.76 9.26 -18.11
CA TYR A 337 29.23 9.70 -19.40
C TYR A 337 28.64 11.12 -19.33
N MET A 338 27.79 11.40 -18.33
CA MET A 338 27.24 12.75 -18.12
C MET A 338 28.34 13.81 -17.96
N ARG A 339 29.41 13.50 -17.22
CA ARG A 339 30.56 14.39 -17.06
C ARG A 339 31.29 14.64 -18.38
N ASN A 340 31.67 13.56 -19.06
CA ASN A 340 32.60 13.62 -20.19
C ASN A 340 31.92 14.11 -21.47
N GLU A 341 30.71 13.62 -21.73
CA GLU A 341 29.98 13.88 -22.98
C GLU A 341 29.01 15.06 -22.85
N LEU A 342 28.39 15.25 -21.68
CA LEU A 342 27.36 16.28 -21.47
C LEU A 342 27.85 17.47 -20.63
N ARG A 343 29.08 17.41 -20.10
CA ARG A 343 29.68 18.47 -19.25
C ARG A 343 28.84 18.80 -18.01
N ILE A 344 28.15 17.79 -17.48
CA ILE A 344 27.41 17.88 -16.22
C ILE A 344 28.37 17.48 -15.09
N ASP A 345 28.74 18.42 -14.23
CA ASP A 345 29.62 18.15 -13.08
C ASP A 345 28.81 17.69 -11.85
N TYR A 346 27.55 18.10 -11.77
CA TYR A 346 26.64 17.74 -10.68
C TYR A 346 25.28 17.28 -11.23
N ALA A 347 24.97 16.00 -11.07
CA ALA A 347 23.68 15.44 -11.48
C ALA A 347 22.64 15.63 -10.35
N PRO A 348 21.42 16.12 -10.64
CA PRO A 348 20.37 16.21 -9.63
C PRO A 348 19.94 14.82 -9.15
N VAL A 349 19.64 14.70 -7.87
CA VAL A 349 19.14 13.49 -7.22
C VAL A 349 17.75 13.77 -6.67
N ASN A 350 16.79 12.91 -7.01
CA ASN A 350 15.49 12.93 -6.36
C ASN A 350 15.47 11.86 -5.25
N PRO A 351 15.49 12.24 -3.97
CA PRO A 351 15.67 11.30 -2.86
C PRO A 351 14.47 10.36 -2.65
N ILE A 352 13.33 10.67 -3.29
CA ILE A 352 12.15 9.82 -3.26
C ILE A 352 12.00 8.94 -4.51
N GLU A 353 13.00 8.84 -5.37
CA GLU A 353 12.99 7.83 -6.44
C GLU A 353 13.09 6.42 -5.84
N PHE A 354 12.40 5.44 -6.42
CA PHE A 354 12.30 4.09 -5.83
C PHE A 354 13.66 3.37 -5.72
N TYR A 355 14.65 3.74 -6.53
CA TYR A 355 16.01 3.21 -6.44
C TYR A 355 16.92 3.98 -5.45
N GLN A 356 16.51 5.17 -5.00
CA GLN A 356 17.09 5.86 -3.83
C GLN A 356 16.33 5.48 -2.55
N CYS A 357 15.05 5.13 -2.67
CA CYS A 357 14.15 4.80 -1.57
C CYS A 357 13.24 3.62 -1.94
N PRO A 358 13.66 2.35 -1.71
CA PRO A 358 12.89 1.17 -2.11
C PRO A 358 11.49 1.04 -1.46
N ASP A 359 11.28 1.74 -0.36
CA ASP A 359 10.06 1.78 0.44
C ASP A 359 9.32 3.13 0.36
N VAL A 360 9.56 3.88 -0.72
CA VAL A 360 8.93 5.17 -1.05
C VAL A 360 7.40 5.16 -0.97
N LEU A 361 6.75 3.99 -1.14
CA LEU A 361 5.30 3.90 -1.04
C LEU A 361 4.76 4.40 0.31
N SER A 362 5.53 4.32 1.40
CA SER A 362 5.11 4.90 2.69
C SER A 362 4.89 6.42 2.60
N ASP A 363 5.83 7.13 1.97
CA ASP A 363 5.77 8.58 1.82
C ASP A 363 4.73 8.99 0.77
N ILE A 364 4.67 8.28 -0.38
CA ILE A 364 3.62 8.45 -1.40
C ILE A 364 2.25 8.23 -0.77
N GLY A 365 2.05 7.14 -0.03
CA GLY A 365 0.81 6.80 0.64
C GLY A 365 0.41 7.84 1.69
N GLY A 366 1.38 8.42 2.40
CA GLY A 366 1.12 9.55 3.29
C GLY A 366 0.63 10.80 2.58
N VAL A 367 1.24 11.15 1.46
CA VAL A 367 0.80 12.27 0.63
C VAL A 367 -0.60 12.02 0.06
N TYR A 368 -0.86 10.84 -0.46
CA TYR A 368 -2.19 10.47 -0.95
C TYR A 368 -3.23 10.51 0.16
N ALA A 369 -2.90 10.10 1.39
CA ALA A 369 -3.79 10.19 2.54
C ALA A 369 -4.16 11.64 2.89
N ILE A 370 -3.20 12.57 2.91
CA ILE A 370 -3.46 14.01 3.06
C ILE A 370 -4.43 14.49 1.99
N LEU A 371 -4.15 14.20 0.72
CA LEU A 371 -4.97 14.63 -0.41
C LEU A 371 -6.37 13.99 -0.40
N GLY A 372 -6.48 12.74 0.07
CA GLY A 372 -7.75 12.06 0.31
C GLY A 372 -8.57 12.78 1.39
N THR A 373 -7.93 13.16 2.49
CA THR A 373 -8.57 13.94 3.56
C THR A 373 -9.04 15.31 3.09
N VAL A 374 -8.25 16.02 2.27
CA VAL A 374 -8.65 17.30 1.68
C VAL A 374 -9.87 17.13 0.77
N ARG A 375 -9.90 16.11 -0.09
CA ARG A 375 -11.06 15.81 -0.95
C ARG A 375 -12.30 15.46 -0.13
N PHE A 376 -12.13 14.68 0.94
CA PHE A 376 -13.22 14.38 1.87
C PHE A 376 -13.74 15.67 2.54
N ALA A 377 -12.86 16.54 3.03
CA ALA A 377 -13.22 17.82 3.64
C ALA A 377 -13.93 18.78 2.68
N GLN A 378 -13.54 18.80 1.42
CA GLN A 378 -14.21 19.60 0.39
C GLN A 378 -15.66 19.12 0.17
N SER A 379 -15.87 17.81 0.19
CA SER A 379 -17.16 17.17 -0.10
C SER A 379 -18.08 17.06 1.12
N HIS A 380 -17.53 17.10 2.33
CA HIS A 380 -18.25 16.85 3.57
C HIS A 380 -17.96 17.94 4.63
N PRO A 381 -18.94 18.79 4.99
CA PRO A 381 -18.75 19.96 5.84
C PRO A 381 -18.76 19.65 7.35
N TYR A 382 -18.08 18.59 7.78
CA TYR A 382 -17.88 18.26 9.21
C TYR A 382 -16.78 19.09 9.84
N ALA A 383 -16.71 19.12 11.16
CA ALA A 383 -15.65 19.74 11.95
C ALA A 383 -15.23 21.12 11.40
N PRO A 384 -16.12 22.13 11.43
CA PRO A 384 -15.98 23.36 10.66
C PRO A 384 -14.70 24.14 10.96
N GLU A 385 -14.21 24.10 12.19
CA GLU A 385 -12.98 24.77 12.61
C GLU A 385 -11.73 24.12 12.00
N GLU A 386 -11.57 22.80 12.17
CA GLU A 386 -10.47 22.02 11.60
C GLU A 386 -10.54 22.00 10.07
N ARG A 387 -11.74 21.92 9.51
CA ARG A 387 -11.98 21.99 8.07
C ARG A 387 -11.50 23.31 7.50
N THR A 388 -11.86 24.42 8.15
CA THR A 388 -11.42 25.76 7.72
C THR A 388 -9.91 25.86 7.78
N ARG A 389 -9.28 25.36 8.85
CA ARG A 389 -7.82 25.30 8.98
C ARG A 389 -7.18 24.53 7.83
N LEU A 390 -7.63 23.30 7.57
CA LEU A 390 -7.12 22.43 6.51
C LEU A 390 -7.28 23.04 5.12
N LEU A 391 -8.42 23.68 4.82
CA LEU A 391 -8.76 24.18 3.49
C LEU A 391 -8.35 25.65 3.26
N SER A 392 -7.82 26.34 4.28
CA SER A 392 -7.42 27.76 4.19
C SER A 392 -6.16 28.02 3.35
N SER A 393 -5.42 26.97 2.97
CA SER A 393 -4.14 27.04 2.27
C SER A 393 -4.06 26.01 1.15
N THR A 394 -3.05 26.15 0.28
CA THR A 394 -2.63 25.11 -0.67
C THR A 394 -1.51 24.22 -0.12
N THR A 395 -1.03 24.52 1.10
CA THR A 395 -0.09 23.71 1.86
C THR A 395 -0.85 22.88 2.88
N TYR A 396 -0.92 21.58 2.66
CA TYR A 396 -1.68 20.64 3.49
C TYR A 396 -0.73 19.84 4.38
N ARG A 397 -0.79 20.06 5.68
CA ARG A 397 0.03 19.32 6.67
C ARG A 397 -0.70 18.07 7.12
N ASP A 398 0.04 16.99 7.35
CA ASP A 398 -0.50 15.79 7.97
C ASP A 398 -1.13 16.06 9.33
N SER A 399 -0.54 16.95 10.14
CA SER A 399 -1.10 17.37 11.44
C SER A 399 -2.51 17.96 11.31
N ASP A 400 -2.73 18.83 10.32
CA ASP A 400 -4.04 19.47 10.08
C ASP A 400 -5.04 18.47 9.50
N ALA A 401 -4.59 17.61 8.58
CA ALA A 401 -5.42 16.56 7.99
C ALA A 401 -5.87 15.53 9.06
N ILE A 402 -4.96 15.08 9.92
CA ILE A 402 -5.25 14.16 11.02
C ILE A 402 -6.20 14.81 12.02
N ALA A 403 -5.97 16.07 12.41
CA ALA A 403 -6.86 16.79 13.33
C ALA A 403 -8.29 16.85 12.79
N TYR A 404 -8.44 17.24 11.52
CA TYR A 404 -9.74 17.27 10.85
C TYR A 404 -10.38 15.87 10.78
N LEU A 405 -9.64 14.84 10.38
CA LEU A 405 -10.18 13.49 10.23
C LEU A 405 -10.65 12.92 11.57
N ARG A 406 -9.93 13.19 12.66
CA ARG A 406 -10.33 12.80 14.02
C ARG A 406 -11.60 13.52 14.47
N ALA A 407 -11.69 14.83 14.26
CA ALA A 407 -12.86 15.62 14.58
C ALA A 407 -14.09 15.16 13.77
N ALA A 408 -13.93 14.98 12.45
CA ALA A 408 -14.98 14.47 11.57
C ALA A 408 -15.44 13.06 11.98
N ALA A 409 -14.52 12.15 12.31
CA ALA A 409 -14.88 10.81 12.78
C ALA A 409 -15.64 10.83 14.12
N THR A 410 -15.39 11.82 14.97
CA THR A 410 -16.09 12.01 16.26
C THR A 410 -17.51 12.53 16.01
N GLU A 411 -17.67 13.53 15.14
CA GLU A 411 -18.98 14.07 14.75
C GLU A 411 -19.86 13.01 14.06
N VAL A 412 -19.27 12.20 13.17
CA VAL A 412 -19.96 11.09 12.48
C VAL A 412 -20.42 9.99 13.45
N ASN A 413 -19.75 9.85 14.60
CA ASN A 413 -20.12 8.90 15.65
C ASN A 413 -21.08 9.47 16.70
N SER A 414 -21.49 10.73 16.57
CA SER A 414 -22.38 11.38 17.56
C SER A 414 -23.84 10.97 17.41
N ASP A 415 -24.56 10.93 18.52
CA ASP A 415 -26.00 10.64 18.56
C ASP A 415 -26.77 11.66 17.71
N GLY A 416 -27.50 11.18 16.70
CA GLY A 416 -28.28 12.03 15.79
C GLY A 416 -27.58 12.40 14.48
N PHE A 417 -26.44 11.79 14.16
CA PHE A 417 -25.81 11.92 12.85
C PHE A 417 -26.75 11.49 11.70
N ALA A 418 -27.00 12.39 10.75
CA ALA A 418 -27.88 12.18 9.60
C ALA A 418 -27.13 12.04 8.26
N GLY A 419 -25.89 11.51 8.28
CA GLY A 419 -25.12 11.30 7.06
C GLY A 419 -25.53 10.06 6.27
N SER A 420 -25.13 10.03 5.00
CA SER A 420 -25.42 8.92 4.08
C SER A 420 -24.42 7.77 4.20
N ASP A 421 -24.79 6.58 3.73
CA ASP A 421 -23.88 5.44 3.56
C ASP A 421 -22.65 5.78 2.71
N ALA A 422 -22.82 6.66 1.71
CA ALA A 422 -21.72 7.13 0.86
C ALA A 422 -20.69 7.92 1.66
N THR A 423 -21.15 8.78 2.57
CA THR A 423 -20.29 9.56 3.45
C THR A 423 -19.49 8.66 4.40
N LEU A 424 -20.12 7.66 4.99
CA LEU A 424 -19.44 6.68 5.84
C LEU A 424 -18.39 5.89 5.05
N LYS A 425 -18.73 5.48 3.82
CA LYS A 425 -17.79 4.79 2.92
C LYS A 425 -16.57 5.65 2.59
N ASP A 426 -16.77 6.94 2.30
CA ASP A 426 -15.67 7.85 1.98
C ASP A 426 -14.78 8.11 3.21
N LEU A 427 -15.38 8.24 4.40
CA LEU A 427 -14.64 8.36 5.66
C LEU A 427 -13.76 7.13 5.91
N GLU A 428 -14.32 5.92 5.83
CA GLU A 428 -13.56 4.67 6.03
C GLU A 428 -12.45 4.52 4.98
N THR A 429 -12.70 4.94 3.73
CA THR A 429 -11.67 4.93 2.68
C THR A 429 -10.48 5.80 3.07
N VAL A 430 -10.70 7.03 3.53
CA VAL A 430 -9.62 7.93 3.94
C VAL A 430 -8.93 7.44 5.22
N LEU A 431 -9.67 6.89 6.19
CA LEU A 431 -9.08 6.29 7.39
C LEU A 431 -8.15 5.11 7.04
N ASN A 432 -8.57 4.26 6.09
CA ASN A 432 -7.74 3.16 5.60
C ASN A 432 -6.50 3.67 4.87
N MET A 433 -6.58 4.74 4.08
CA MET A 433 -5.40 5.36 3.45
C MET A 433 -4.34 5.77 4.48
N TRP A 434 -4.76 6.39 5.59
CA TRP A 434 -3.85 6.78 6.69
C TRP A 434 -3.23 5.58 7.39
N ARG A 435 -4.00 4.50 7.55
CA ARG A 435 -3.58 3.30 8.27
C ARG A 435 -2.68 2.40 7.43
N GLU A 436 -3.00 2.22 6.16
CA GLU A 436 -2.31 1.28 5.25
C GLU A 436 -1.09 1.90 4.58
N ARG A 437 -1.10 3.23 4.38
CA ARG A 437 -0.01 4.00 3.73
C ARG A 437 0.41 3.40 2.39
N ASN A 438 -0.54 2.92 1.61
CA ASN A 438 -0.33 2.29 0.29
C ASN A 438 -1.09 2.97 -0.86
N GLY A 439 -1.72 4.12 -0.60
CA GLY A 439 -2.28 4.96 -1.66
C GLY A 439 -1.22 5.36 -2.68
N GLY A 440 -1.58 5.41 -3.96
CA GLY A 440 -0.65 5.74 -5.04
C GLY A 440 0.28 4.61 -5.48
N LEU A 441 -0.02 3.34 -5.14
CA LEU A 441 0.72 2.17 -5.64
C LEU A 441 0.75 2.11 -7.18
N ASP A 442 -0.37 2.42 -7.83
CA ASP A 442 -0.48 2.50 -9.30
C ASP A 442 0.45 3.57 -9.90
N ALA A 443 0.58 4.70 -9.22
CA ALA A 443 1.52 5.75 -9.59
C ALA A 443 2.99 5.31 -9.44
N LEU A 444 3.32 4.56 -8.38
CA LEU A 444 4.65 3.98 -8.21
C LEU A 444 4.96 2.94 -9.30
N VAL A 445 4.02 2.05 -9.63
CA VAL A 445 4.21 1.06 -10.70
C VAL A 445 4.44 1.76 -12.04
N SER A 446 3.63 2.78 -12.35
CA SER A 446 3.80 3.61 -13.56
C SER A 446 5.17 4.31 -13.61
N LEU A 447 5.67 4.78 -12.47
CA LEU A 447 7.00 5.39 -12.38
C LEU A 447 8.10 4.38 -12.72
N ILE A 448 8.04 3.17 -12.16
CA ILE A 448 9.01 2.11 -12.43
C ILE A 448 9.03 1.79 -13.93
N VAL A 449 7.86 1.65 -14.55
CA VAL A 449 7.75 1.48 -16.02
C VAL A 449 8.46 2.59 -16.76
N SER A 450 8.22 3.84 -16.36
CA SER A 450 8.77 5.00 -17.05
C SER A 450 10.29 5.07 -16.94
N VAL A 451 10.85 4.80 -15.75
CA VAL A 451 12.30 4.75 -15.52
C VAL A 451 12.92 3.62 -16.33
N ASN A 452 12.38 2.41 -16.25
CA ASN A 452 12.89 1.25 -16.99
C ASN A 452 12.93 1.53 -18.51
N ASN A 453 11.84 2.10 -19.06
CA ASN A 453 11.76 2.42 -20.48
C ASN A 453 12.74 3.52 -20.89
N GLN A 454 12.95 4.51 -20.03
CA GLN A 454 13.89 5.59 -20.26
C GLN A 454 15.33 5.07 -20.23
N ASP A 455 15.70 4.26 -19.23
CA ASP A 455 17.05 3.68 -19.12
C ASP A 455 17.37 2.78 -20.31
N MET A 456 16.42 1.94 -20.75
CA MET A 456 16.58 1.13 -21.96
C MET A 456 16.78 2.00 -23.21
N LYS A 457 16.00 3.08 -23.35
CA LYS A 457 16.10 4.02 -24.48
C LYS A 457 17.44 4.76 -24.49
N LEU A 458 17.93 5.20 -23.34
CA LEU A 458 19.23 5.85 -23.20
C LEU A 458 20.37 4.85 -23.45
N SER A 459 20.24 3.62 -22.94
CA SER A 459 21.18 2.53 -23.21
C SER A 459 21.29 2.23 -24.71
N ALA A 460 20.17 2.15 -25.43
CA ALA A 460 20.16 1.98 -26.88
C ALA A 460 20.82 3.15 -27.66
N ARG A 461 20.97 4.32 -27.03
CA ARG A 461 21.66 5.50 -27.59
C ARG A 461 23.15 5.54 -27.22
N GLY A 462 23.68 4.51 -26.55
CA GLY A 462 25.07 4.41 -26.17
C GLY A 462 25.38 4.99 -24.78
N VAL A 463 24.37 5.39 -24.00
CA VAL A 463 24.59 5.78 -22.60
C VAL A 463 24.83 4.52 -21.77
N PRO A 464 25.93 4.42 -21.01
CA PRO A 464 26.31 3.18 -20.34
C PRO A 464 25.57 2.99 -19.01
N PHE A 465 24.24 2.88 -19.05
CA PHE A 465 23.42 2.46 -17.90
C PHE A 465 23.67 0.99 -17.56
N ASP A 466 23.75 0.69 -16.27
CA ASP A 466 23.94 -0.67 -15.80
C ASP A 466 22.59 -1.40 -15.66
N LEU A 467 22.18 -2.04 -16.75
CA LEU A 467 20.94 -2.81 -16.85
C LEU A 467 21.12 -4.29 -16.49
N ARG A 468 22.24 -4.69 -15.87
CA ARG A 468 22.48 -6.10 -15.50
C ARG A 468 21.48 -6.54 -14.44
N ALA A 469 21.08 -7.81 -14.47
CA ALA A 469 20.19 -8.43 -13.47
C ALA A 469 20.61 -8.12 -12.03
N HIS A 470 21.91 -8.20 -11.73
CA HIS A 470 22.50 -7.82 -10.44
C HIS A 470 22.06 -6.43 -9.97
N THR A 471 22.26 -5.42 -10.80
CA THR A 471 21.95 -4.02 -10.46
C THR A 471 20.43 -3.83 -10.37
N LEU A 472 19.67 -4.40 -11.30
CA LEU A 472 18.21 -4.28 -11.30
C LEU A 472 17.59 -4.86 -10.02
N ILE A 473 18.02 -6.05 -9.62
CA ILE A 473 17.49 -6.73 -8.43
C ILE A 473 17.88 -5.98 -7.14
N LEU A 474 19.14 -5.52 -7.03
CA LEU A 474 19.65 -4.89 -5.83
C LEU A 474 19.12 -3.48 -5.60
N THR A 475 18.93 -2.68 -6.65
CA THR A 475 18.59 -1.26 -6.50
C THR A 475 17.28 -0.85 -7.18
N HIS A 476 16.82 -1.55 -8.23
CA HIS A 476 15.64 -1.14 -9.02
C HIS A 476 14.40 -2.03 -8.80
N SER A 477 14.41 -2.91 -7.81
CA SER A 477 13.29 -3.83 -7.57
C SER A 477 12.11 -3.18 -6.82
N ALA A 478 12.36 -2.13 -6.02
CA ALA A 478 11.36 -1.50 -5.14
C ALA A 478 10.53 -2.52 -4.31
N PHE A 479 11.09 -3.71 -4.04
CA PHE A 479 10.33 -4.84 -3.53
C PHE A 479 9.55 -4.55 -2.25
N PRO A 480 10.05 -3.77 -1.26
CA PRO A 480 9.30 -3.51 -0.04
C PRO A 480 8.02 -2.74 -0.33
N SER A 481 8.07 -1.75 -1.23
CA SER A 481 6.89 -1.03 -1.69
C SER A 481 5.93 -1.95 -2.45
N LEU A 482 6.43 -2.70 -3.43
CA LEU A 482 5.59 -3.51 -4.32
C LEU A 482 4.92 -4.70 -3.61
N PHE A 483 5.51 -5.22 -2.54
CA PHE A 483 4.90 -6.24 -1.69
C PHE A 483 4.04 -5.66 -0.54
N LEU A 484 3.80 -4.35 -0.52
CA LEU A 484 3.08 -3.66 0.56
C LEU A 484 3.69 -3.91 1.95
N ALA A 485 5.02 -4.05 2.00
CA ALA A 485 5.74 -4.58 3.13
C ALA A 485 5.88 -3.57 4.29
N LEU A 486 5.50 -2.30 4.10
CA LEU A 486 5.43 -1.34 5.19
C LEU A 486 4.02 -1.17 5.76
N SER A 487 3.00 -1.78 5.16
CA SER A 487 1.66 -1.72 5.71
C SER A 487 1.60 -2.50 7.04
N PRO A 488 1.07 -1.92 8.12
CA PRO A 488 0.94 -2.60 9.41
C PRO A 488 -0.07 -3.76 9.37
N ARG A 489 -0.85 -3.88 8.29
CA ARG A 489 -1.85 -4.94 8.10
C ARG A 489 -1.35 -6.09 7.21
N THR A 490 -0.15 -5.99 6.65
CA THR A 490 0.44 -7.06 5.82
C THR A 490 1.31 -8.03 6.58
N GLY A 491 1.45 -7.86 7.90
CA GLY A 491 2.10 -8.82 8.80
C GLY A 491 2.56 -8.18 10.10
N VAL A 492 2.98 -9.00 11.06
CA VAL A 492 3.40 -8.57 12.40
C VAL A 492 4.90 -8.36 12.50
N SER A 493 5.67 -8.98 11.60
CA SER A 493 7.13 -8.86 11.61
C SER A 493 7.61 -7.50 11.09
N PRO A 494 8.45 -6.76 11.85
CA PRO A 494 8.95 -5.44 11.43
C PRO A 494 9.89 -5.58 10.22
N ILE A 495 9.84 -4.60 9.30
CA ILE A 495 10.78 -4.50 8.18
C ILE A 495 11.73 -3.34 8.42
N THR A 496 13.03 -3.65 8.29
CA THR A 496 14.11 -2.69 8.47
C THR A 496 15.03 -2.81 7.25
N LEU A 497 14.91 -1.86 6.33
CA LEU A 497 15.78 -1.79 5.15
C LEU A 497 17.06 -0.99 5.41
N ARG A 498 16.98 -0.07 6.36
CA ARG A 498 18.02 0.91 6.62
C ARG A 498 18.49 0.85 8.06
N GLU A 499 19.78 1.06 8.22
CA GLU A 499 20.44 1.26 9.50
C GLU A 499 21.24 2.55 9.42
N THR A 500 21.29 3.32 10.50
CA THR A 500 22.09 4.55 10.56
C THR A 500 22.90 4.57 11.85
N THR A 501 24.22 4.71 11.72
CA THR A 501 25.10 5.12 12.83
C THR A 501 25.49 6.60 12.68
N ALA A 502 25.96 7.25 13.74
CA ALA A 502 26.41 8.65 13.68
C ALA A 502 27.52 8.89 12.64
N THR A 503 28.34 7.87 12.37
CA THR A 503 29.36 7.86 11.31
C THR A 503 28.78 7.76 9.90
N ASP A 504 27.60 7.16 9.74
CA ASP A 504 26.97 6.98 8.43
C ASP A 504 26.27 8.24 7.93
N ALA A 505 25.69 9.06 8.82
CA ALA A 505 25.08 10.34 8.45
C ALA A 505 26.07 11.25 7.71
N THR A 506 27.31 11.36 8.21
CA THR A 506 28.39 12.13 7.55
C THR A 506 28.75 11.56 6.17
N ALA A 507 28.71 10.24 5.98
CA ALA A 507 29.00 9.61 4.70
C ALA A 507 27.88 9.83 3.68
N ILE A 508 26.62 9.84 4.12
CA ILE A 508 25.46 10.11 3.26
C ILE A 508 25.56 11.50 2.62
N HIS A 509 25.88 12.52 3.41
CA HIS A 509 26.03 13.89 2.94
C HIS A 509 27.31 14.14 2.12
N ALA A 510 28.27 13.22 2.16
CA ALA A 510 29.44 13.29 1.27
C ALA A 510 29.09 12.89 -0.18
N ASP A 511 28.13 11.98 -0.36
CA ASP A 511 27.71 11.47 -1.68
C ASP A 511 26.51 12.21 -2.29
N VAL A 512 25.76 12.93 -1.46
CA VAL A 512 24.56 13.67 -1.85
C VAL A 512 24.61 15.06 -1.21
N ILE A 513 24.91 16.06 -2.03
CA ILE A 513 25.18 17.44 -1.59
C ILE A 513 23.90 18.28 -1.73
N PRO A 514 23.41 18.91 -0.65
CA PRO A 514 22.29 19.83 -0.74
C PRO A 514 22.68 21.10 -1.51
N TYR A 515 21.75 21.67 -2.26
CA TYR A 515 21.99 22.87 -3.06
C TYR A 515 22.48 24.04 -2.22
N THR A 516 21.94 24.22 -1.01
CA THR A 516 22.37 25.30 -0.10
C THR A 516 23.84 25.22 0.28
N GLU A 517 24.43 24.02 0.27
CA GLU A 517 25.86 23.82 0.46
C GLU A 517 26.62 24.00 -0.86
N LEU A 518 26.14 23.37 -1.94
CA LEU A 518 26.77 23.43 -3.26
C LEU A 518 26.91 24.88 -3.76
N ALA A 519 25.89 25.71 -3.55
CA ALA A 519 25.85 27.12 -3.95
C ALA A 519 26.88 28.00 -3.21
N ARG A 520 27.54 27.51 -2.15
CA ARG A 520 28.63 28.21 -1.46
C ARG A 520 29.95 28.11 -2.20
N THR A 521 30.14 27.06 -3.01
CA THR A 521 31.41 26.73 -3.64
C THR A 521 31.33 26.70 -5.17
N VAL A 522 30.14 26.47 -5.72
CA VAL A 522 29.91 26.41 -7.17
C VAL A 522 29.07 27.61 -7.64
N PRO A 523 29.50 28.33 -8.70
CA PRO A 523 28.72 29.43 -9.27
C PRO A 523 27.31 28.98 -9.69
N ARG A 524 26.31 29.82 -9.42
CA ARG A 524 24.91 29.50 -9.72
C ARG A 524 24.67 29.17 -11.19
N GLU A 525 25.36 29.87 -12.09
CA GLU A 525 25.25 29.67 -13.54
C GLU A 525 25.65 28.25 -13.93
N LYS A 526 26.65 27.68 -13.25
CA LYS A 526 27.08 26.31 -13.48
C LYS A 526 26.06 25.29 -12.96
N ILE A 527 25.50 25.50 -11.78
CA ILE A 527 24.46 24.63 -11.22
C ILE A 527 23.22 24.62 -12.13
N VAL A 528 22.80 25.79 -12.62
CA VAL A 528 21.67 25.91 -13.55
C VAL A 528 21.97 25.24 -14.88
N HIS A 529 23.16 25.46 -15.45
CA HIS A 529 23.60 24.77 -16.67
C HIS A 529 23.51 23.25 -16.52
N ASP A 530 24.05 22.69 -15.44
CA ASP A 530 24.08 21.25 -15.21
C ASP A 530 22.67 20.67 -15.04
N LEU A 531 21.79 21.38 -14.33
CA LEU A 531 20.39 21.02 -14.19
C LEU A 531 19.66 21.03 -15.53
N ASP A 532 19.79 22.10 -16.33
CA ASP A 532 19.14 22.20 -17.64
C ASP A 532 19.67 21.12 -18.60
N ALA A 533 20.98 20.87 -18.61
CA ALA A 533 21.59 19.81 -19.41
C ALA A 533 21.09 18.41 -18.99
N PHE A 534 20.95 18.16 -17.69
CA PHE A 534 20.39 16.90 -17.18
C PHE A 534 18.92 16.72 -17.58
N LEU A 535 18.09 17.76 -17.47
CA LEU A 535 16.69 17.68 -17.88
C LEU A 535 16.57 17.36 -19.38
N LEU A 536 17.37 18.02 -20.22
CA LEU A 536 17.41 17.72 -21.66
C LEU A 536 17.85 16.28 -21.95
N PHE A 537 18.84 15.77 -21.20
CA PHE A 537 19.30 14.38 -21.27
C PHE A 537 18.17 13.40 -20.93
N GLU A 538 17.39 13.69 -19.90
CA GLU A 538 16.20 12.91 -19.54
C GLU A 538 15.03 13.06 -20.53
N GLY A 539 15.19 13.88 -21.58
CA GLY A 539 14.16 14.10 -22.60
C GLY A 539 13.02 15.01 -22.12
N ILE A 540 13.24 15.76 -21.04
CA ILE A 540 12.35 16.79 -20.52
C ILE A 540 12.51 18.03 -21.39
N LYS A 541 11.40 18.51 -21.97
CA LYS A 541 11.39 19.76 -22.73
C LYS A 541 11.35 20.93 -21.76
N ILE A 542 12.40 21.73 -21.75
CA ILE A 542 12.45 23.00 -21.03
C ILE A 542 11.70 24.05 -21.89
N PRO A 543 10.68 24.75 -21.34
CA PRO A 543 9.90 25.75 -22.06
C PRO A 543 10.71 26.92 -22.63
#